data_AF-A0A6I7WKA4-F1
#
_entry.id   AF-A0A6I7WKA4-F1
#
_cell.length_a   1.000
_cell.length_b   1.000
_cell.length_c   1.000
_cell.angle_alpha   90.00
_cell.angle_beta   90.00
_cell.angle_gamma   90.00
#
_symmetry.space_group_name_H-M   'P 1'
#
loop_
_entity.id
_entity.type
_entity.pdbx_description
1 polymer ?
#
loop_
_entity_poly.entity_id
_entity_poly.type
_entity_poly.pdbx_seq_one_letter_code
_entity_poly.pdbx_strand_id
1 'polypeptide(L)' 'MKLHLLEIQAFGPFANKETIEFSNLGENALFLIDGPTGAGKSSILHAICYALYGETTDSDRKRVRFAL' A
#
# COMPACT_ATOMS: atom_id res chain seq x y z
N MET A 1 10.18 2.89 -14.35
CA MET A 1 9.98 3.20 -12.92
C MET A 1 9.95 1.88 -12.16
N LYS A 2 10.77 1.69 -11.11
CA LYS A 2 10.83 0.46 -10.28
C LYS A 2 10.60 0.87 -8.82
N LEU A 3 9.72 0.17 -8.11
CA LEU A 3 9.54 0.36 -6.67
C LEU A 3 10.71 -0.30 -5.94
N HIS A 4 11.33 0.40 -5.00
CA HIS A 4 12.45 -0.10 -4.21
C HIS A 4 12.02 -0.36 -2.77
N LEU A 5 11.36 0.64 -2.16
CA LEU A 5 10.93 0.62 -0.77
C LEU A 5 9.54 1.25 -0.66
N LEU A 6 8.70 0.68 0.19
CA LEU A 6 7.48 1.32 0.66
C LEU A 6 7.45 1.22 2.19
N GLU A 7 7.38 2.37 2.85
CA GLU A 7 7.14 2.45 4.29
C GLU A 7 5.72 2.96 4.51
N ILE A 8 4.97 2.27 5.37
CA ILE A 8 3.57 2.57 5.65
C ILE A 8 3.38 2.63 7.16
N GLN A 9 2.69 3.66 7.65
CA GLN A 9 2.27 3.77 9.04
C GLN A 9 0.98 4.58 9.12
N ALA A 10 0.13 4.27 10.11
CA ALA A 10 -1.15 4.93 10.33
C ALA A 10 -2.02 4.99 9.05
N PHE A 11 -1.98 3.93 8.23
CA PHE A 11 -2.68 3.87 6.95
C PHE A 11 -3.48 2.58 6.82
N GLY A 12 -4.82 2.68 6.81
CA GLY A 12 -5.69 1.51 6.76
C GLY A 12 -5.46 0.59 7.98
N PRO A 13 -5.21 -0.72 7.79
CA PRO A 13 -4.93 -1.65 8.90
C PRO A 13 -3.48 -1.60 9.41
N PHE A 14 -2.60 -0.80 8.79
CA PHE A 14 -1.19 -0.67 9.18
C PHE A 14 -1.04 0.41 10.27
N ALA A 15 -1.36 0.06 11.52
CA ALA A 15 -1.26 0.99 12.66
C ALA A 15 0.21 1.34 13.00
N ASN A 16 1.09 0.35 12.93
CA ASN A 16 2.52 0.50 13.17
C ASN A 16 3.27 0.72 11.86
N LYS A 17 4.57 1.02 11.97
CA LYS A 17 5.46 1.12 10.82
C LYS A 17 5.69 -0.27 10.21
N GLU A 18 5.30 -0.42 8.96
CA GLU A 18 5.59 -1.57 8.12
C GLU A 18 6.48 -1.15 6.96
N THR A 19 7.43 -2.00 6.60
CA THR A 19 8.40 -1.74 5.52
C THR A 19 8.39 -2.89 4.53
N ILE A 20 8.20 -2.56 3.24
CA ILE A 20 8.26 -3.51 2.12
C ILE A 20 9.47 -3.15 1.26
N GLU A 21 10.49 -4.02 1.31
CA GLU A 21 11.67 -4.01 0.45
C GLU A 21 11.36 -4.81 -0.83
N PHE A 22 11.02 -4.13 -1.92
CA PHE A 22 10.69 -4.80 -3.20
C PHE A 22 11.91 -5.47 -3.84
N SER A 23 13.11 -5.01 -3.48
CA SER A 23 14.40 -5.66 -3.78
C SER A 23 14.41 -7.15 -3.37
N ASN A 24 13.74 -7.50 -2.27
CA ASN A 24 13.68 -8.88 -1.76
C ASN A 24 12.78 -9.80 -2.59
N LEU A 25 11.94 -9.25 -3.49
CA LEU A 25 11.07 -10.03 -4.37
C LEU A 25 11.80 -10.53 -5.64
N GLY A 26 13.09 -10.18 -5.79
CA GLY A 26 13.93 -10.54 -6.92
C GLY A 26 13.72 -9.64 -8.13
N GLU A 27 14.23 -10.09 -9.29
CA GLU A 27 14.17 -9.32 -10.54
C GLU A 27 12.90 -9.55 -11.36
N ASN A 28 12.00 -10.43 -10.91
CA ASN A 28 10.75 -10.69 -11.60
C ASN A 28 9.80 -9.50 -11.46
N ALA A 29 9.20 -9.09 -12.57
CA ALA A 29 8.25 -7.97 -12.60
C ALA A 29 6.88 -8.30 -11.96
N LEU A 30 6.62 -9.59 -11.66
CA LEU A 30 5.34 -10.07 -11.16
C LEU A 30 5.50 -10.67 -9.76
N PHE A 31 4.68 -10.19 -8.83
CA PHE A 31 4.58 -10.70 -7.47
C PHE A 31 3.11 -10.73 -7.02
N LEU A 32 2.82 -11.57 -6.03
CA LEU A 32 1.47 -11.75 -5.47
C LEU A 32 1.39 -11.11 -4.08
N ILE A 33 0.32 -10.35 -3.85
CA ILE A 33 -0.07 -9.89 -2.51
C ILE A 33 -1.23 -10.76 -2.05
N ASP A 34 -0.98 -11.68 -1.12
CA ASP A 34 -1.97 -12.62 -0.60
C ASP A 34 -2.31 -12.37 0.88
N GLY A 35 -3.47 -12.87 1.32
CA GLY A 35 -3.92 -12.80 2.71
C GLY A 35 -5.45 -12.70 2.84
N PRO A 36 -6.00 -12.79 4.06
CA PRO A 36 -7.45 -12.74 4.29
C PRO A 36 -8.05 -11.36 3.96
N THR A 37 -9.36 -11.30 3.76
CA THR A 37 -10.09 -10.03 3.60
C THR A 37 -9.87 -9.13 4.82
N GLY A 38 -9.60 -7.84 4.59
CA GLY A 38 -9.29 -6.88 5.66
C GLY A 38 -7.81 -6.81 6.05
N ALA A 39 -6.95 -7.73 5.57
CA ALA A 39 -5.52 -7.73 5.90
C ALA A 39 -4.69 -6.56 5.32
N GLY A 40 -5.31 -5.66 4.53
CA GLY A 40 -4.62 -4.47 4.00
C GLY A 40 -4.02 -4.59 2.60
N LYS A 41 -4.32 -5.66 1.86
CA LYS A 41 -3.85 -5.84 0.47
C LYS A 41 -4.16 -4.64 -0.44
N SER A 42 -5.43 -4.18 -0.45
CA SER A 42 -5.81 -2.97 -1.20
C SER A 42 -5.20 -1.70 -0.61
N SER A 43 -4.99 -1.66 0.71
CA SER A 43 -4.32 -0.53 1.37
C SER A 43 -2.87 -0.38 0.93
N ILE A 44 -2.13 -1.46 0.66
CA ILE A 44 -0.78 -1.39 0.08
C ILE A 44 -0.82 -0.70 -1.28
N LEU A 45 -1.76 -1.08 -2.16
CA LEU A 45 -1.91 -0.44 -3.47
C LEU A 45 -2.28 1.04 -3.35
N HIS A 46 -3.19 1.39 -2.43
CA HIS A 46 -3.56 2.78 -2.17
C HIS A 46 -2.39 3.59 -1.61
N ALA A 47 -1.56 3.00 -0.75
CA ALA A 47 -0.38 3.65 -0.20
C ALA A 47 0.66 3.95 -1.28
N ILE A 48 0.89 3.02 -2.22
CA ILE A 48 1.75 3.25 -3.39
C ILE A 48 1.23 4.42 -4.22
N CYS A 49 -0.06 4.43 -4.56
CA CYS A 49 -0.66 5.51 -5.34
C CYS A 49 -0.58 6.85 -4.60
N TYR A 50 -0.89 6.88 -3.31
CA TYR A 50 -0.81 8.09 -2.51
C TYR A 50 0.63 8.62 -2.41
N ALA A 51 1.62 7.74 -2.20
CA ALA A 51 3.03 8.13 -2.12
C ALA A 51 3.56 8.71 -3.44
N LEU A 52 3.11 8.18 -4.58
CA LEU A 52 3.56 8.63 -5.91
C LEU A 52 2.79 9.84 -6.44
N TYR A 53 1.51 9.97 -6.10
CA TYR A 53 0.60 10.92 -6.77
C TYR A 53 -0.13 11.87 -5.81
N GLY A 54 0.00 11.69 -4.49
CA GLY A 54 -0.69 12.51 -3.48
C GLY A 54 -2.18 12.19 -3.31
N GLU A 55 -2.71 11.22 -4.06
CA GLU A 55 -4.11 10.81 -4.04
C GLU A 55 -4.22 9.29 -4.00
N THR A 56 -5.25 8.77 -3.34
CA THR A 56 -5.58 7.35 -3.40
C THR A 56 -6.45 7.07 -4.63
N THR A 57 -6.48 5.82 -5.11
CA THR A 57 -7.24 5.40 -6.29
C THR A 57 -8.77 5.45 -6.12
N ASP A 58 -9.26 5.96 -5.00
CA ASP A 58 -10.65 5.90 -4.56
C ASP A 58 -11.34 7.28 -4.65
N SER A 59 -10.98 8.10 -5.63
CA SER A 59 -11.53 9.46 -5.83
C SER A 59 -13.08 9.50 -5.90
N ASP A 60 -13.74 8.39 -6.25
CA ASP A 60 -15.21 8.26 -6.25
C ASP A 60 -15.83 7.62 -4.99
N ARG A 61 -15.05 6.94 -4.14
CA ARG A 61 -15.54 6.39 -2.86
C ARG A 61 -15.14 7.28 -1.71
N LYS A 62 -15.93 8.34 -1.48
CA LYS A 62 -15.90 9.22 -0.29
C LYS A 62 -16.22 8.48 1.03
N ARG A 63 -15.54 7.38 1.36
CA ARG A 63 -15.70 6.69 2.65
C ARG A 63 -14.49 5.85 3.10
N VAL A 64 -13.27 6.25 2.76
CA VAL A 64 -12.14 5.86 3.59
C VAL A 64 -12.06 6.88 4.73
N ARG A 65 -12.62 6.51 5.89
CA ARG A 65 -12.31 7.18 7.15
C ARG A 65 -10.81 6.99 7.40
N PHE A 66 -10.00 7.91 6.90
CA PHE A 66 -8.73 8.22 7.54
C PHE A 66 -9.10 9.01 8.80
N ALA A 67 -9.40 8.29 9.88
CA ALA A 67 -9.44 8.90 11.19
C ALA A 67 -8.00 9.28 11.53
N LEU A 68 -7.67 10.55 11.30
CA LEU A 68 -6.65 11.25 12.08
C LEU A 68 -7.21 11.52 13.47
#